data_AF-A0AAI8VI20-F1
#
_entry.id   AF-A0AAI8VI20-F1
#
_cell.length_a   1.000
_cell.length_b   1.000
_cell.length_c   1.000
_cell.angle_alpha   90.00
_cell.angle_beta   90.00
_cell.angle_gamma   90.00
#
_symmetry.space_group_name_H-M   'P 1'
#
loop_
_entity.id
_entity.type
_entity.pdbx_description
1 polymer ?
#
loop_
_entity_poly.entity_id
_entity_poly.type
_entity_poly.pdbx_seq_one_letter_code
_entity_poly.pdbx_strand_id
1 'polypeptide(L)'
;MSPDKNNWDDVLSLVEQVQQYLTQLEPIMGPRINKDKAIVFIWIGLNDMGQYRKLNGKDFLETAERVNTPIFTEAIQPMYEKGFKNFVLFNLQPLDQSPSNQERKGKVESPSPTPEKIKDVNKMLDGLKKEYNKKLKDAKIELYDVNSLLTKMTKNPAKYGFTNTKGPDQQFRTQAFNPDSSTNLELLRSYYWWDKVHLTSRVHQYIAEDVRSFIATKWGTKVWEKPALTEDKAVTGSKFYRA
;
A
#
# COMPACT_ATOMS: atom_id res chain seq x y z
N MET A 1 18.15 2.39 22.98
CA MET A 1 17.31 1.40 22.25
C MET A 1 17.92 1.24 20.88
N SER A 2 18.32 0.01 20.51
CA SER A 2 18.97 -0.27 19.22
C SER A 2 17.99 -0.04 18.05
N PRO A 3 18.37 0.64 16.95
CA PRO A 3 17.47 0.91 15.82
C PRO A 3 17.21 -0.30 14.91
N ASP A 4 17.82 -1.46 15.18
CA ASP A 4 17.94 -2.55 14.20
C ASP A 4 17.12 -3.82 14.52
N LYS A 5 16.11 -3.76 15.39
CA LYS A 5 15.13 -4.87 15.46
C LYS A 5 14.07 -4.70 14.38
N ASN A 6 14.39 -5.20 13.19
CA ASN A 6 13.42 -5.46 12.13
C ASN A 6 12.48 -6.62 12.57
N ASN A 7 11.47 -6.34 13.38
CA ASN A 7 10.41 -7.29 13.77
C ASN A 7 9.42 -7.49 12.61
N TRP A 8 9.86 -8.15 11.54
CA TRP A 8 8.94 -8.56 10.46
C TRP A 8 7.94 -9.64 10.91
N ASP A 9 8.13 -10.22 12.10
CA ASP A 9 7.31 -11.27 12.69
C ASP A 9 6.08 -10.73 13.47
N ASP A 10 5.94 -9.40 13.62
CA ASP A 10 4.86 -8.76 14.39
C ASP A 10 3.69 -8.22 13.52
N VAL A 11 3.75 -8.38 12.19
CA VAL A 11 2.70 -7.88 11.28
C VAL A 11 1.78 -9.03 10.87
N LEU A 12 0.50 -8.94 11.24
CA LEU A 12 -0.51 -9.91 10.85
C LEU A 12 -0.57 -10.06 9.32
N SER A 13 -0.61 -11.30 8.84
CA SER A 13 -0.88 -11.62 7.45
C SER A 13 -2.27 -11.15 7.01
N LEU A 14 -2.52 -11.07 5.69
CA LEU A 14 -3.85 -10.77 5.17
C LEU A 14 -4.90 -11.75 5.70
N VAL A 15 -4.56 -13.04 5.74
CA VAL A 15 -5.46 -14.10 6.20
C VAL A 15 -5.85 -13.86 7.65
N GLU A 16 -4.88 -13.57 8.52
CA GLU A 16 -5.14 -13.28 9.93
C GLU A 16 -5.96 -11.99 10.11
N GLN A 17 -5.66 -10.93 9.36
CA GLN A 17 -6.44 -9.68 9.41
C GLN A 17 -7.90 -9.90 9.01
N VAL A 18 -8.15 -10.67 7.95
CA VAL A 18 -9.51 -11.00 7.50
C VAL A 18 -10.21 -11.90 8.51
N GLN A 19 -9.54 -12.93 9.02
CA GLN A 19 -10.09 -13.80 10.06
C GLN A 19 -10.42 -13.01 11.33
N GLN A 20 -9.55 -12.10 11.76
CA GLN A 20 -9.81 -11.23 12.91
C GLN A 20 -11.02 -10.34 12.67
N TYR A 21 -11.13 -9.71 11.49
CA TYR A 21 -12.32 -8.92 11.13
C TYR A 21 -13.58 -9.78 11.16
N LEU A 22 -13.59 -10.94 10.49
CA LEU A 22 -14.77 -11.80 10.36
C LEU A 22 -15.23 -12.39 11.70
N THR A 23 -14.31 -12.65 12.62
CA THR A 23 -14.63 -13.28 13.91
C THR A 23 -14.95 -12.25 15.00
N GLN A 24 -14.24 -11.13 15.04
CA GLN A 24 -14.33 -10.16 16.14
C GLN A 24 -15.17 -8.94 15.78
N LEU A 25 -15.03 -8.42 14.55
CA LEU A 25 -15.65 -7.15 14.17
C LEU A 25 -16.93 -7.33 13.36
N GLU A 26 -17.02 -8.33 12.50
CA GLU A 26 -18.21 -8.56 11.68
C GLU A 26 -19.49 -8.76 12.52
N PRO A 27 -19.50 -9.54 13.61
CA PRO A 27 -20.71 -9.71 14.41
C PRO A 27 -21.19 -8.40 15.08
N ILE A 28 -20.27 -7.45 15.32
CA ILE A 28 -20.52 -6.21 16.06
C ILE A 28 -20.81 -5.04 15.11
N MET A 29 -19.97 -4.89 14.09
CA MET A 29 -19.99 -3.78 13.13
C MET A 29 -20.75 -4.14 11.85
N GLY A 30 -20.77 -5.41 11.45
CA GLY A 30 -21.39 -5.89 10.21
C GLY A 30 -22.84 -5.44 10.04
N PRO A 31 -23.71 -5.54 11.07
CA PRO A 31 -25.08 -5.04 10.99
C PRO A 31 -25.21 -3.52 10.78
N ARG A 32 -24.15 -2.75 11.07
CA ARG A 32 -24.12 -1.28 10.91
C ARG A 32 -23.52 -0.83 9.58
N ILE A 33 -22.94 -1.75 8.82
CA ILE A 33 -22.30 -1.46 7.53
C ILE A 33 -23.26 -1.84 6.41
N ASN A 34 -23.54 -0.88 5.52
CA ASN A 34 -24.19 -1.22 4.24
C ASN A 34 -23.16 -1.89 3.32
N LYS A 35 -23.09 -3.22 3.37
CA LYS A 35 -22.06 -4.02 2.67
C LYS A 35 -22.16 -3.93 1.14
N ASP A 36 -23.36 -3.69 0.61
CA ASP A 36 -23.58 -3.45 -0.82
C ASP A 36 -22.95 -2.14 -1.31
N LYS A 37 -22.77 -1.16 -0.42
CA LYS A 37 -22.15 0.14 -0.73
C LYS A 37 -20.71 0.27 -0.24
N ALA A 38 -20.31 -0.54 0.73
CA ALA A 38 -18.96 -0.54 1.26
C ALA A 38 -17.97 -1.01 0.19
N ILE A 39 -16.78 -0.41 0.20
CA ILE A 39 -15.63 -0.82 -0.63
C ILE A 39 -14.55 -1.36 0.29
N VAL A 40 -14.10 -2.59 0.03
CA VAL A 40 -12.97 -3.20 0.71
C VAL A 40 -11.71 -2.93 -0.10
N PHE A 41 -10.75 -2.22 0.49
CA PHE A 41 -9.44 -1.97 -0.10
C PHE A 41 -8.44 -3.02 0.37
N ILE A 42 -7.74 -3.67 -0.55
CA ILE A 42 -6.70 -4.65 -0.25
C ILE A 42 -5.40 -4.20 -0.92
N TRP A 43 -4.40 -3.85 -0.11
CA TRP A 43 -3.06 -3.51 -0.56
C TRP A 43 -2.04 -4.28 0.28
N ILE A 44 -1.49 -5.34 -0.30
CA ILE A 44 -0.61 -6.30 0.38
C ILE A 44 0.45 -6.82 -0.61
N GLY A 45 1.40 -7.61 -0.13
CA GLY A 45 2.37 -8.35 -0.95
C GLY A 45 3.80 -7.79 -0.90
N LEU A 46 4.01 -6.59 -0.35
CA LEU A 46 5.36 -6.01 -0.22
C LEU A 46 6.26 -6.87 0.67
N ASN A 47 5.73 -7.36 1.80
CA ASN A 47 6.45 -8.19 2.75
C ASN A 47 6.90 -9.51 2.12
N ASP A 48 6.05 -10.14 1.32
CA ASP A 48 6.34 -11.37 0.58
C ASP A 48 7.50 -11.19 -0.40
N MET A 49 7.56 -10.03 -1.08
CA MET A 49 8.71 -9.69 -1.93
C MET A 49 9.99 -9.49 -1.10
N GLY A 50 9.85 -9.00 0.13
CA GLY A 50 10.94 -8.94 1.12
C GLY A 50 11.44 -10.32 1.56
N GLN A 51 10.54 -11.30 1.73
CA GLN A 51 10.89 -12.69 2.06
C GLN A 51 11.49 -13.42 0.85
N TYR A 52 10.91 -13.25 -0.34
CA TYR A 52 11.46 -13.72 -1.61
C TYR A 52 12.92 -13.29 -1.80
N ARG A 53 13.24 -12.06 -1.40
CA ARG A 53 14.62 -11.56 -1.38
C ARG A 53 15.52 -12.34 -0.41
N LYS A 54 15.05 -12.70 0.80
CA LYS A 54 15.85 -13.50 1.76
C LYS A 54 16.16 -14.91 1.25
N LEU A 55 15.32 -15.45 0.37
CA LEU A 55 15.51 -16.76 -0.26
C LEU A 55 16.40 -16.70 -1.52
N ASN A 56 17.20 -15.65 -1.69
CA ASN A 56 18.02 -15.39 -2.89
C ASN A 56 17.22 -15.42 -4.20
N GLY A 57 15.93 -15.11 -4.13
CA GLY A 57 15.05 -15.07 -5.28
C GLY A 57 14.71 -16.43 -5.90
N LYS A 58 14.92 -17.54 -5.17
CA LYS A 58 14.37 -18.85 -5.55
C LYS A 58 12.83 -18.82 -5.47
N ASP A 59 12.19 -19.58 -6.34
CA ASP A 59 10.73 -19.84 -6.31
C ASP A 59 9.86 -18.58 -6.46
N PHE A 60 10.20 -17.74 -7.46
CA PHE A 60 9.45 -16.52 -7.73
C PHE A 60 7.99 -16.78 -8.10
N LEU A 61 7.72 -17.78 -8.94
CA LEU A 61 6.35 -18.13 -9.33
C LEU A 61 5.53 -18.58 -8.13
N GLU A 62 6.09 -19.45 -7.29
CA GLU A 62 5.47 -19.87 -6.04
C GLU A 62 5.22 -18.67 -5.10
N THR A 63 6.18 -17.74 -5.01
CA THR A 63 5.98 -16.50 -4.24
C THR A 63 4.85 -15.66 -4.82
N ALA A 64 4.80 -15.47 -6.15
CA ALA A 64 3.75 -14.71 -6.81
C ALA A 64 2.36 -15.33 -6.60
N GLU A 65 2.27 -16.66 -6.64
CA GLU A 65 1.04 -17.41 -6.33
C GLU A 65 0.67 -17.28 -4.84
N ARG A 66 1.64 -17.41 -3.93
CA ARG A 66 1.44 -17.22 -2.49
C ARG A 66 0.98 -15.79 -2.15
N VAL A 67 1.43 -14.79 -2.91
CA VAL A 67 0.98 -13.40 -2.76
C VAL A 67 -0.45 -13.23 -3.26
N ASN A 68 -0.73 -13.69 -4.47
CA ASN A 68 -1.96 -13.33 -5.15
C ASN A 68 -3.14 -14.24 -4.81
N THR A 69 -2.94 -15.56 -4.71
CA THR A 69 -4.06 -16.51 -4.53
C THR A 69 -4.82 -16.26 -3.21
N PRO A 70 -4.16 -16.07 -2.04
CA PRO A 70 -4.87 -15.82 -0.79
C PRO A 70 -5.68 -14.51 -0.77
N ILE A 71 -5.31 -13.51 -1.59
CA ILE A 71 -6.14 -12.30 -1.75
C ILE A 71 -7.55 -12.68 -2.21
N PHE A 72 -7.67 -13.68 -3.08
CA PHE A 72 -8.96 -14.10 -3.62
C PHE A 72 -9.62 -15.19 -2.80
N THR A 73 -8.87 -16.21 -2.36
CA THR A 73 -9.43 -17.36 -1.63
C THR A 73 -9.70 -17.05 -0.15
N GLU A 74 -8.84 -16.27 0.50
CA GLU A 74 -8.89 -16.05 1.95
C GLU A 74 -9.35 -14.64 2.35
N ALA A 75 -9.38 -13.68 1.40
CA ALA A 75 -9.87 -12.33 1.67
C ALA A 75 -11.16 -12.00 0.91
N ILE A 76 -11.11 -11.93 -0.42
CA ILE A 76 -12.28 -11.52 -1.22
C ILE A 76 -13.44 -12.50 -1.03
N GLN A 77 -13.22 -13.81 -1.19
CA GLN A 77 -14.30 -14.78 -1.15
C GLN A 77 -15.01 -14.82 0.22
N PRO A 78 -14.32 -14.89 1.38
CA PRO A 78 -14.98 -14.84 2.68
C PRO A 78 -15.71 -13.52 2.97
N MET A 79 -15.15 -12.38 2.54
CA MET A 79 -15.81 -11.08 2.68
C MET A 79 -17.06 -10.99 1.79
N TYR A 80 -17.00 -11.55 0.58
CA TYR A 80 -18.14 -11.66 -0.31
C TYR A 80 -19.25 -12.53 0.27
N GLU A 81 -18.91 -13.65 0.90
CA GLU A 81 -19.87 -14.52 1.62
C GLU A 81 -20.56 -13.79 2.79
N LYS A 82 -19.93 -12.74 3.35
CA LYS A 82 -20.58 -11.84 4.33
C LYS A 82 -21.42 -10.73 3.72
N GLY A 83 -21.46 -10.59 2.40
CA GLY A 83 -22.27 -9.63 1.66
C GLY A 83 -21.52 -8.42 1.11
N PHE A 84 -20.19 -8.35 1.23
CA PHE A 84 -19.42 -7.28 0.58
C PHE A 84 -19.34 -7.53 -0.93
N LYS A 85 -19.67 -6.53 -1.75
CA LYS A 85 -19.70 -6.68 -3.21
C LYS A 85 -18.64 -5.87 -3.95
N ASN A 86 -18.00 -4.90 -3.29
CA ASN A 86 -17.08 -3.98 -3.95
C ASN A 86 -15.67 -4.12 -3.38
N PHE A 87 -14.71 -4.44 -4.25
CA PHE A 87 -13.32 -4.67 -3.87
C PHE A 87 -12.40 -3.85 -4.76
N VAL A 88 -11.42 -3.19 -4.13
CA VAL A 88 -10.33 -2.51 -4.82
C VAL A 88 -9.02 -3.14 -4.39
N LEU A 89 -8.35 -3.77 -5.35
CA LEU A 89 -7.02 -4.34 -5.20
C LEU A 89 -5.99 -3.30 -5.63
N PHE A 90 -4.91 -3.15 -4.89
CA PHE A 90 -3.77 -2.35 -5.31
C PHE A 90 -2.72 -3.30 -5.87
N ASN A 91 -2.16 -2.97 -7.04
CA ASN A 91 -1.01 -3.70 -7.54
C ASN A 91 0.25 -3.40 -6.69
N LEU A 92 1.34 -4.13 -6.91
CA LEU A 92 2.58 -3.89 -6.16
C LEU A 92 3.16 -2.52 -6.51
N GLN A 93 3.54 -1.76 -5.48
CA GLN A 93 4.32 -0.53 -5.63
C GLN A 93 5.65 -0.81 -6.36
N PRO A 94 6.31 0.19 -6.98
CA PRO A 94 7.53 -0.01 -7.75
C PRO A 94 8.72 -0.23 -6.80
N LEU A 95 8.79 -1.42 -6.18
CA LEU A 95 9.79 -1.80 -5.20
C LEU A 95 11.21 -1.78 -5.75
N ASP A 96 11.36 -1.97 -7.05
CA ASP A 96 12.62 -1.80 -7.76
C ASP A 96 13.20 -0.38 -7.55
N GLN A 97 12.35 0.64 -7.42
CA GLN A 97 12.74 2.05 -7.21
C GLN A 97 13.01 2.40 -5.74
N SER A 98 12.72 1.51 -4.80
CA SER A 98 12.93 1.78 -3.37
C SER A 98 14.42 2.04 -3.04
N PRO A 99 14.74 2.92 -2.07
CA PRO A 99 16.13 3.17 -1.68
C PRO A 99 16.85 1.88 -1.31
N SER A 100 16.16 0.96 -0.62
CA SER A 100 16.67 -0.38 -0.29
C SER A 100 17.17 -1.13 -1.55
N ASN A 101 16.39 -1.15 -2.62
CA ASN A 101 16.79 -1.84 -3.86
C ASN A 101 17.80 -1.05 -4.69
N GLN A 102 17.72 0.29 -4.70
CA GLN A 102 18.70 1.12 -5.40
C GLN A 102 20.09 0.99 -4.78
N GLU A 103 20.20 0.94 -3.45
CA GLU A 103 21.46 0.73 -2.72
C GLU A 103 22.17 -0.60 -3.08
N ARG A 104 21.47 -1.57 -3.66
CA ARG A 104 21.99 -2.89 -4.04
C ARG A 104 22.41 -3.00 -5.51
N LYS A 105 22.14 -1.99 -6.32
CA LYS A 105 22.56 -2.01 -7.74
C LYS A 105 24.09 -2.15 -7.83
N GLY A 106 24.55 -3.12 -8.60
CA GLY A 106 25.98 -3.40 -8.80
C GLY A 106 26.67 -4.11 -7.63
N LYS A 107 25.92 -4.59 -6.62
CA LYS A 107 26.45 -5.41 -5.52
C LYS A 107 26.25 -6.90 -5.78
N VAL A 108 26.97 -7.73 -5.02
CA VAL A 108 26.89 -9.20 -5.09
C VAL A 108 25.46 -9.70 -4.82
N GLU A 109 24.78 -9.10 -3.84
CA GLU A 109 23.33 -9.26 -3.67
C GLU A 109 22.58 -8.39 -4.69
N SER A 110 21.97 -9.03 -5.69
CA SER A 110 21.21 -8.32 -6.72
C SER A 110 19.91 -7.71 -6.18
N PRO A 111 19.44 -6.56 -6.73
CA PRO A 111 18.15 -5.99 -6.39
C PRO A 111 17.01 -7.00 -6.56
N SER A 112 16.07 -7.02 -5.60
CA SER A 112 14.92 -7.93 -5.64
C SER A 112 13.70 -7.29 -4.96
N PRO A 113 12.52 -7.28 -5.61
CA PRO A 113 12.26 -7.78 -6.95
C PRO A 113 12.76 -6.84 -8.06
N THR A 114 12.98 -7.41 -9.25
CA THR A 114 13.25 -6.64 -10.47
C THR A 114 11.94 -6.06 -11.04
N PRO A 115 12.00 -5.06 -11.93
CA PRO A 115 10.82 -4.53 -12.61
C PRO A 115 9.99 -5.61 -13.32
N GLU A 116 10.64 -6.61 -13.92
CA GLU A 116 9.98 -7.72 -14.62
C GLU A 116 9.18 -8.58 -13.65
N LYS A 117 9.76 -8.90 -12.49
CA LYS A 117 9.07 -9.65 -11.44
C LYS A 117 7.87 -8.88 -10.90
N ILE A 118 8.00 -7.57 -10.67
CA ILE A 118 6.86 -6.73 -10.27
C ILE A 118 5.75 -6.80 -11.33
N LYS A 119 6.11 -6.70 -12.61
CA LYS A 119 5.17 -6.82 -13.73
C LYS A 119 4.47 -8.18 -13.76
N ASP A 120 5.18 -9.27 -13.50
CA ASP A 120 4.62 -10.61 -13.49
C ASP A 120 3.63 -10.82 -12.34
N VAL A 121 3.96 -10.38 -11.11
CA VAL A 121 3.00 -10.40 -9.99
C VAL A 121 1.74 -9.61 -10.33
N ASN A 122 1.92 -8.39 -10.87
CA ASN A 122 0.79 -7.52 -11.23
C ASN A 122 -0.07 -8.12 -12.35
N LYS A 123 0.54 -8.84 -13.31
CA LYS A 123 -0.18 -9.54 -14.38
C LYS A 123 -0.99 -10.71 -13.85
N MET A 124 -0.43 -11.49 -12.93
CA MET A 124 -1.14 -12.59 -12.26
C MET A 124 -2.32 -12.07 -11.44
N LEU A 125 -2.15 -10.96 -10.71
CA LEU A 125 -3.20 -10.29 -9.97
C LEU A 125 -4.37 -9.85 -10.88
N ASP A 126 -4.09 -9.26 -12.05
CA ASP A 126 -5.13 -8.91 -13.03
C ASP A 126 -5.84 -10.13 -13.63
N GLY A 127 -5.11 -11.24 -13.83
CA GLY A 127 -5.66 -12.52 -14.28
C GLY A 127 -6.68 -13.07 -13.29
N LEU A 128 -6.29 -13.21 -12.01
CA LEU A 128 -7.17 -13.69 -10.94
C LEU A 128 -8.35 -12.75 -10.71
N LYS A 129 -8.15 -11.42 -10.81
CA LYS A 129 -9.25 -10.44 -10.79
C LYS A 129 -10.29 -10.71 -11.89
N LYS A 130 -9.85 -11.01 -13.12
CA LYS A 130 -10.78 -11.35 -14.22
C LYS A 130 -11.51 -12.67 -13.97
N GLU A 131 -10.83 -13.65 -13.41
CA GLU A 131 -11.43 -14.93 -13.03
C GLU A 131 -12.50 -14.74 -11.95
N TYR A 132 -12.17 -14.05 -10.85
CA TYR A 132 -13.07 -13.89 -9.71
C TYR A 132 -14.25 -12.97 -10.01
N ASN A 133 -14.12 -11.97 -10.89
CA ASN A 133 -15.29 -11.21 -11.38
C ASN A 133 -16.27 -12.10 -12.16
N LYS A 134 -15.81 -13.19 -12.80
CA LYS A 134 -16.71 -14.17 -13.45
C LYS A 134 -17.31 -15.16 -12.44
N LYS A 135 -16.52 -15.55 -11.43
CA LYS A 135 -16.89 -16.53 -10.40
C LYS A 135 -17.90 -15.98 -9.40
N LEU A 136 -17.64 -14.77 -8.87
CA LEU A 136 -18.45 -14.14 -7.84
C LEU A 136 -19.52 -13.26 -8.49
N LYS A 137 -20.73 -13.80 -8.61
CA LYS A 137 -21.88 -13.09 -9.20
C LYS A 137 -22.14 -11.80 -8.43
N ASP A 138 -22.41 -10.71 -9.14
CA ASP A 138 -22.71 -9.38 -8.59
C ASP A 138 -21.57 -8.72 -7.77
N ALA A 139 -20.39 -9.34 -7.69
CA ALA A 139 -19.21 -8.70 -7.16
C ALA A 139 -18.55 -7.81 -8.22
N LYS A 140 -17.94 -6.72 -7.77
CA LYS A 140 -17.11 -5.83 -8.57
C LYS A 140 -15.73 -5.72 -7.96
N ILE A 141 -14.76 -6.33 -8.62
CA ILE A 141 -13.36 -6.35 -8.21
C ILE A 141 -12.56 -5.54 -9.23
N GLU A 142 -12.01 -4.42 -8.80
CA GLU A 142 -11.20 -3.52 -9.64
C GLU A 142 -9.75 -3.50 -9.16
N LEU A 143 -8.83 -3.36 -10.12
CA LEU A 143 -7.39 -3.24 -9.84
C LEU A 143 -6.97 -1.77 -10.02
N TYR A 144 -6.46 -1.18 -8.96
CA TYR A 144 -5.88 0.16 -8.94
C TYR A 144 -4.36 0.09 -9.17
N ASP A 145 -3.88 0.86 -10.14
CA ASP A 145 -2.49 0.86 -10.59
C ASP A 145 -1.65 1.89 -9.82
N VAL A 146 -1.36 1.57 -8.55
CA VAL A 146 -0.49 2.39 -7.71
C VAL A 146 0.94 2.41 -8.26
N ASN A 147 1.39 1.35 -8.92
CA ASN A 147 2.73 1.26 -9.51
C ASN A 147 2.99 2.39 -10.51
N SER A 148 2.07 2.60 -11.45
CA SER A 148 2.18 3.64 -12.47
C SER A 148 2.11 5.04 -11.86
N LEU A 149 1.23 5.28 -10.87
CA LEU A 149 1.14 6.58 -10.19
C LEU A 149 2.48 6.94 -9.53
N LEU A 150 3.01 6.01 -8.73
CA LEU A 150 4.26 6.17 -8.00
C LEU A 150 5.45 6.38 -8.95
N THR A 151 5.52 5.60 -10.03
CA THR A 151 6.54 5.77 -11.09
C THR A 151 6.43 7.12 -11.81
N LYS A 152 5.21 7.66 -12.01
CA LYS A 152 5.04 8.99 -12.63
C LYS A 152 5.59 10.10 -11.74
N MET A 153 5.44 9.97 -10.41
CA MET A 153 5.96 10.94 -9.44
C MET A 153 7.49 10.94 -9.42
N THR A 154 8.13 9.78 -9.39
CA THR A 154 9.61 9.69 -9.39
C THR A 154 10.22 10.15 -10.71
N LYS A 155 9.51 9.99 -11.84
CA LYS A 155 9.93 10.51 -13.16
C LYS A 155 9.76 12.02 -13.32
N ASN A 156 8.80 12.64 -12.61
CA ASN A 156 8.51 14.08 -12.72
C ASN A 156 8.36 14.75 -11.34
N PRO A 157 9.38 14.65 -10.46
CA PRO A 157 9.22 14.96 -9.04
C PRO A 157 8.81 16.41 -8.77
N ALA A 158 9.34 17.36 -9.54
CA ALA A 158 9.02 18.78 -9.41
C ALA A 158 7.51 19.07 -9.62
N LYS A 159 6.83 18.33 -10.51
CA LYS A 159 5.38 18.47 -10.74
C LYS A 159 4.56 18.16 -9.49
N TYR A 160 5.08 17.31 -8.60
CA TYR A 160 4.43 16.87 -7.38
C TYR A 160 5.03 17.53 -6.12
N GLY A 161 5.92 18.52 -6.29
CA GLY A 161 6.56 19.23 -5.19
C GLY A 161 7.69 18.43 -4.51
N PHE A 162 8.19 17.36 -5.12
CA PHE A 162 9.28 16.58 -4.56
C PHE A 162 10.65 17.12 -5.01
N THR A 163 11.53 17.34 -4.06
CA THR A 163 12.94 17.70 -4.28
C THR A 163 13.88 16.51 -4.05
N ASN A 164 13.43 15.50 -3.29
CA ASN A 164 14.21 14.28 -3.03
C ASN A 164 13.35 13.01 -3.25
N THR A 165 13.80 12.18 -4.19
CA THR A 165 13.22 10.84 -4.50
C THR A 165 14.18 9.68 -4.26
N LYS A 166 15.35 9.93 -3.65
CA LYS A 166 16.41 8.93 -3.47
C LYS A 166 16.34 8.20 -2.14
N GLY A 167 15.72 8.81 -1.12
CA GLY A 167 15.66 8.27 0.23
C GLY A 167 15.79 9.38 1.30
N PRO A 168 15.52 9.08 2.57
CA PRO A 168 15.74 10.04 3.65
C PRO A 168 17.25 10.29 3.85
N ASP A 169 17.61 11.55 4.08
CA ASP A 169 18.96 11.97 4.47
C ASP A 169 18.97 12.49 5.92
N GLN A 170 20.13 12.97 6.38
CA GLN A 170 20.28 13.48 7.74
C GLN A 170 19.34 14.67 8.03
N GLN A 171 19.10 15.54 7.05
CA GLN A 171 18.23 16.69 7.21
C GLN A 171 16.79 16.25 7.43
N PHE A 172 16.31 15.32 6.59
CA PHE A 172 15.00 14.72 6.74
C PHE A 172 14.84 14.04 8.10
N ARG A 173 15.80 13.21 8.51
CA ARG A 173 15.75 12.48 9.79
C ARG A 173 15.72 13.42 10.99
N THR A 174 16.51 14.50 10.94
CA THR A 174 16.56 15.52 12.00
C THR A 174 15.20 16.21 12.16
N GLN A 175 14.52 16.52 11.06
CA GLN A 175 13.20 17.16 11.10
C GLN A 175 12.08 16.18 11.46
N ALA A 176 12.10 14.97 10.91
CA ALA A 176 11.08 13.95 11.08
C ALA A 176 11.00 13.40 12.52
N PHE A 177 12.13 13.37 13.22
CA PHE A 177 12.24 12.89 14.60
C PHE A 177 12.64 14.01 15.57
N ASN A 178 12.41 15.28 15.19
CA ASN A 178 12.64 16.40 16.08
C ASN A 178 11.71 16.29 17.30
N PRO A 179 12.23 16.15 18.53
CA PRO A 179 11.39 16.15 19.73
C PRO A 179 10.73 17.51 19.99
N ASP A 180 11.28 18.58 19.43
CA ASP A 180 10.72 19.93 19.52
C ASP A 180 9.66 20.15 18.43
N SER A 181 8.57 20.82 18.78
CA SER A 181 7.39 21.05 17.92
C SER A 181 7.64 21.88 16.66
N SER A 182 8.87 22.35 16.41
CA SER A 182 9.25 23.18 15.26
C SER A 182 9.63 22.37 14.02
N THR A 183 8.89 21.31 13.70
CA THR A 183 9.12 20.49 12.51
C THR A 183 8.89 21.32 11.24
N ASN A 184 9.87 21.34 10.33
CA ASN A 184 9.68 21.91 9.00
C ASN A 184 8.83 20.97 8.12
N LEU A 185 7.51 21.15 8.15
CA LEU A 185 6.56 20.32 7.39
C LEU A 185 6.76 20.42 5.89
N GLU A 186 7.12 21.60 5.36
CA GLU A 186 7.35 21.78 3.94
C GLU A 186 8.57 21.00 3.45
N LEU A 187 9.64 20.94 4.26
CA LEU A 187 10.75 20.03 3.99
C LEU A 187 10.27 18.58 3.99
N LEU A 188 9.53 18.12 5.01
CA LEU A 188 9.09 16.72 5.06
C LEU A 188 8.17 16.36 3.87
N ARG A 189 7.34 17.30 3.43
CA ARG A 189 6.46 17.15 2.25
C ARG A 189 7.22 17.11 0.93
N SER A 190 8.45 17.61 0.87
CA SER A 190 9.29 17.59 -0.35
C SER A 190 10.03 16.27 -0.57
N TYR A 191 9.94 15.31 0.34
CA TYR A 191 10.55 13.98 0.23
C TYR A 191 9.51 12.95 -0.20
N TYR A 192 9.93 12.05 -1.08
CA TYR A 192 9.09 10.95 -1.56
C TYR A 192 9.14 9.72 -0.64
N TRP A 193 10.33 9.36 -0.14
CA TRP A 193 10.54 8.20 0.72
C TRP A 193 10.68 8.60 2.19
N TRP A 194 9.92 7.95 3.06
CA TRP A 194 10.04 8.08 4.52
C TRP A 194 11.22 7.29 5.08
N ASP A 195 11.40 6.08 4.56
CA ASP A 195 12.53 5.21 4.85
C ASP A 195 13.00 4.46 3.59
N LYS A 196 13.65 3.32 3.76
CA LYS A 196 14.19 2.57 2.62
C LYS A 196 13.13 1.85 1.78
N VAL A 197 11.87 1.79 2.21
CA VAL A 197 10.77 1.09 1.53
C VAL A 197 9.41 1.78 1.63
N HIS A 198 9.18 2.61 2.65
CA HIS A 198 7.92 3.31 2.89
C HIS A 198 7.91 4.73 2.32
N LEU A 199 6.71 5.18 1.93
CA LEU A 199 6.45 6.47 1.30
C LEU A 199 6.13 7.54 2.35
N THR A 200 6.36 8.81 2.04
CA THR A 200 5.94 9.90 2.94
C THR A 200 4.42 10.10 2.93
N SER A 201 3.91 10.78 3.95
CA SER A 201 2.48 11.16 4.03
C SER A 201 2.03 11.98 2.82
N ARG A 202 2.91 12.80 2.23
CA ARG A 202 2.61 13.56 1.01
C ARG A 202 2.38 12.66 -0.20
N VAL A 203 3.16 11.60 -0.36
CA VAL A 203 2.91 10.60 -1.42
C VAL A 203 1.60 9.87 -1.15
N HIS A 204 1.34 9.45 0.09
CA HIS A 204 0.06 8.82 0.46
C HIS A 204 -1.15 9.74 0.21
N GLN A 205 -1.01 11.05 0.40
CA GLN A 205 -2.05 12.01 0.04
C GLN A 205 -2.39 11.93 -1.47
N TYR A 206 -1.37 11.93 -2.34
CA TYR A 206 -1.61 11.80 -3.78
C TYR A 206 -2.22 10.44 -4.15
N ILE A 207 -1.83 9.35 -3.48
CA ILE A 207 -2.47 8.04 -3.66
C ILE A 207 -3.96 8.14 -3.31
N ALA A 208 -4.30 8.74 -2.17
CA ALA A 208 -5.69 8.87 -1.74
C ALA A 208 -6.54 9.73 -2.70
N GLU A 209 -5.97 10.82 -3.22
CA GLU A 209 -6.62 11.70 -4.20
C GLU A 209 -6.89 10.98 -5.53
N ASP A 210 -5.93 10.18 -6.01
CA ASP A 210 -6.06 9.41 -7.26
C ASP A 210 -7.00 8.21 -7.08
N VAL A 211 -6.94 7.50 -5.94
CA VAL A 211 -7.89 6.44 -5.56
C VAL A 211 -9.33 6.97 -5.51
N ARG A 212 -9.53 8.17 -4.95
CA ARG A 212 -10.85 8.80 -4.93
C ARG A 212 -11.41 9.04 -6.33
N SER A 213 -10.56 9.52 -7.25
CA SER A 213 -10.92 9.73 -8.66
C SER A 213 -11.21 8.41 -9.37
N PHE A 214 -10.42 7.38 -9.07
CA PHE A 214 -10.62 6.02 -9.55
C PHE A 214 -11.96 5.44 -9.09
N ILE A 215 -12.31 5.56 -7.80
CA ILE A 215 -13.60 5.08 -7.26
C ILE A 215 -14.76 5.79 -7.92
N ALA A 216 -14.70 7.11 -8.06
CA ALA A 216 -15.74 7.89 -8.73
C ALA A 216 -15.99 7.41 -10.16
N THR A 217 -14.91 7.19 -10.91
CA THR A 217 -14.97 6.68 -12.28
C THR A 217 -15.55 5.28 -12.33
N LYS A 218 -15.10 4.39 -11.45
CA LYS A 218 -15.47 2.97 -11.48
C LYS A 218 -16.88 2.74 -10.93
N TRP A 219 -17.29 3.39 -9.86
CA TRP A 219 -18.59 3.18 -9.21
C TRP A 219 -19.64 4.24 -9.55
N GLY A 220 -19.34 5.20 -10.44
CA GLY A 220 -20.27 6.27 -10.79
C GLY A 220 -20.64 7.15 -9.59
N THR A 221 -19.77 7.21 -8.58
CA THR A 221 -20.00 8.03 -7.39
C THR A 221 -19.57 9.46 -7.68
N LYS A 222 -20.31 10.44 -7.14
CA LYS A 222 -19.82 11.82 -7.15
C LYS A 222 -18.51 11.88 -6.36
N VAL A 223 -17.51 12.52 -6.94
CA VAL A 223 -16.24 12.84 -6.28
C VAL A 223 -16.58 13.78 -5.12
N TRP A 224 -16.77 13.25 -3.90
CA TRP A 224 -17.13 14.02 -2.70
C TRP A 224 -16.19 15.20 -2.50
N GLU A 225 -16.58 16.43 -2.87
CA GLU A 225 -15.72 17.61 -2.78
C GLU A 225 -14.95 17.63 -1.45
N LYS A 226 -13.64 17.85 -1.55
CA LYS A 226 -12.78 17.90 -0.36
C LYS A 226 -13.43 18.92 0.58
N PRO A 227 -13.80 18.59 1.83
CA PRO A 227 -14.15 19.61 2.80
C PRO A 227 -13.02 20.63 2.75
N ALA A 228 -13.31 21.92 2.57
CA ALA A 228 -12.29 22.95 2.66
C ALA A 228 -11.45 22.62 3.89
N LEU A 229 -10.13 22.48 3.73
CA LEU A 229 -9.24 22.36 4.88
C LEU A 229 -9.32 23.72 5.58
N THR A 230 -10.33 23.91 6.40
CA THR A 230 -10.42 25.04 7.31
C THR A 230 -9.37 24.76 8.37
N GLU A 231 -8.17 25.27 8.09
CA GLU A 231 -6.99 25.22 8.94
C GLU A 231 -6.48 23.81 9.23
N ASP A 232 -5.23 23.56 8.81
CA ASP A 232 -4.39 22.50 9.36
C ASP A 232 -4.27 22.75 10.88
N LYS A 233 -5.27 22.33 11.66
CA LYS A 233 -5.03 21.99 13.07
C LYS A 233 -4.14 20.78 12.99
N ALA A 234 -2.83 21.03 13.10
CA ALA A 234 -1.87 20.00 13.44
C ALA A 234 -2.53 19.10 14.48
N VAL A 235 -2.66 17.81 14.17
CA VAL A 235 -3.02 16.81 15.17
C VAL A 235 -1.83 16.73 16.12
N THR A 236 -1.71 17.72 17.00
CA THR A 236 -0.82 17.71 18.15
C THR A 236 -1.43 16.74 19.15
N GLY A 237 -1.30 15.45 18.88
CA GLY A 237 -2.02 14.45 19.67
C GLY A 237 -2.05 13.03 19.15
N SER A 238 -1.21 12.61 18.21
CA SER A 238 -0.95 11.18 18.06
C SER A 238 0.10 10.79 19.11
N LYS A 239 -0.36 10.37 20.29
CA LYS A 239 0.40 9.38 21.07
C LYS A 239 0.59 8.20 20.13
N PHE A 240 1.79 8.06 19.58
CA PHE A 240 2.19 6.84 18.89
C PHE A 240 2.04 5.71 19.91
N TYR A 241 0.97 4.92 19.78
CA TYR A 241 0.94 3.60 20.40
C TYR A 241 2.05 2.81 19.71
N ARG A 242 3.17 2.69 20.43
CA ARG A 242 4.20 1.71 20.13
C ARG A 242 3.54 0.34 20.26
N ALA A 243 3.41 -0.38 19.16
CA ALA A 243 3.55 -1.83 19.20
C ALA A 243 5.04 -2.12 19.36
#